data_AF-A0AAF3F6Q9-F1
#
_entry.id   AF-A0AAF3F6Q9-F1
#
_cell.length_a   1.000
_cell.length_b   1.000
_cell.length_c   1.000
_cell.angle_alpha   90.00
_cell.angle_beta   90.00
_cell.angle_gamma   90.00
#
_symmetry.space_group_name_H-M   'P 1'
#
loop_
_entity.id
_entity.type
_entity.pdbx_description
1 polymer ?
#
loop_
_entity_poly.entity_id
_entity_poly.type
_entity_poly.pdbx_seq_one_letter_code
_entity_poly.pdbx_strand_id
1 'polypeptide(L)'
;MSSGFVSETQLDDERKARQDEWERVRKPDDPAVAPELEVCNKSLFDQLKENKDKKQAEIDEAKSFKNMIRGVDEDEADFLAMVSKKKLEEERRRKQEEKEMLATLSNTVIPASEPTLLRPPVPSTKPVENKQARLLVGAVKRKTGTDEGTASKVTKKEQETSASGESTNEESPVQKPVSSLVAYGDYSDSEDDGESN
;
A
#
# COMPACT_ATOMS: atom_id res chain seq x y z
N MET A 1 2.57 29.61 -28.97
CA MET A 1 2.17 29.62 -27.54
C MET A 1 1.30 30.85 -27.35
N SER A 2 0.14 30.75 -26.69
CA SER A 2 -0.62 31.93 -26.30
C SER A 2 0.15 32.69 -25.22
N SER A 3 0.26 34.01 -25.37
CA SER A 3 0.76 34.88 -24.31
C SER A 3 -0.07 34.68 -23.04
N GLY A 4 0.57 34.57 -21.89
CA GLY A 4 -0.12 34.44 -20.59
C GLY A 4 -0.70 35.76 -20.06
N PHE A 5 -0.52 36.85 -20.81
CA PHE A 5 -1.06 38.17 -20.47
C PHE A 5 -2.50 38.30 -20.95
N VAL A 6 -3.42 38.58 -20.02
CA VAL A 6 -4.79 38.99 -20.34
C VAL A 6 -4.77 40.42 -20.84
N SER A 7 -5.49 40.71 -21.93
CA SER A 7 -5.63 42.07 -22.47
C SER A 7 -6.78 42.84 -21.82
N GLU A 8 -6.69 44.17 -21.82
CA GLU A 8 -7.68 45.07 -21.20
C GLU A 8 -9.11 44.81 -21.73
N THR A 9 -9.25 44.62 -23.04
CA THR A 9 -10.54 44.29 -23.67
C THR A 9 -11.13 42.96 -23.19
N GLN A 10 -10.29 41.96 -22.89
CA GLN A 10 -10.77 40.68 -22.35
C GLN A 10 -11.27 40.82 -20.90
N LEU A 11 -10.64 41.68 -20.09
CA LEU A 11 -11.12 41.97 -18.73
C LEU A 11 -12.43 42.76 -18.75
N ASP A 12 -12.60 43.66 -19.71
CA ASP A 12 -13.84 44.42 -19.89
C ASP A 12 -14.98 43.55 -20.43
N ASP A 13 -14.72 42.69 -21.42
CA ASP A 13 -15.68 41.70 -21.91
C ASP A 13 -16.11 40.72 -20.80
N GLU A 14 -15.17 40.26 -19.95
CA GLU A 14 -15.50 39.39 -18.81
C GLU A 14 -16.30 40.13 -17.73
N ARG A 15 -15.94 41.39 -17.42
CA ARG A 15 -16.71 42.22 -16.48
C ARG A 15 -18.13 42.48 -16.99
N LYS A 16 -18.29 42.67 -18.30
CA LYS A 16 -19.59 42.83 -18.94
C LYS A 16 -20.40 41.54 -18.93
N ALA A 17 -19.83 40.39 -19.31
CA ALA A 17 -20.52 39.11 -19.25
C ALA A 17 -21.02 38.80 -17.83
N ARG A 18 -20.21 39.11 -16.80
CA ARG A 18 -20.59 39.00 -15.39
C ARG A 18 -21.76 39.94 -15.01
N GLN A 19 -21.79 41.16 -15.55
CA GLN A 19 -22.90 42.10 -15.37
C GLN A 19 -24.18 41.61 -16.05
N ASP A 20 -24.09 41.14 -17.29
CA ASP A 20 -25.22 40.59 -18.06
C ASP A 20 -25.80 39.33 -17.38
N GLU A 21 -24.95 38.48 -16.81
CA GLU A 21 -25.38 37.32 -15.99
C GLU A 21 -25.97 37.72 -14.64
N TRP A 22 -25.42 38.75 -14.00
CA TRP A 22 -25.95 39.28 -12.74
C TRP A 22 -27.34 39.86 -12.96
N GLU A 23 -27.54 40.76 -13.93
CA GLU A 23 -28.83 41.36 -14.26
C GLU A 23 -29.91 40.32 -14.62
N ARG A 24 -29.51 39.17 -15.18
CA ARG A 24 -30.40 38.03 -15.47
C ARG A 24 -30.88 37.27 -14.22
N VAL A 25 -30.22 37.41 -13.07
CA VAL A 25 -30.52 36.69 -11.82
C VAL A 25 -30.88 37.63 -10.65
N ARG A 26 -30.55 38.93 -10.79
CA ARG A 26 -30.71 40.00 -9.80
C ARG A 26 -32.15 40.23 -9.36
N LYS A 27 -32.37 40.41 -8.07
CA LYS A 27 -33.65 40.83 -7.45
C LYS A 27 -33.68 42.36 -7.27
N PRO A 28 -34.85 43.00 -7.09
CA PRO A 28 -34.94 44.46 -6.95
C PRO A 28 -34.09 45.05 -5.82
N ASP A 29 -33.85 44.31 -4.74
CA ASP A 29 -33.05 44.76 -3.58
C ASP A 29 -31.54 44.49 -3.73
N ASP A 30 -31.11 43.71 -4.72
CA ASP A 30 -29.70 43.34 -4.93
C ASP A 30 -28.90 44.49 -5.57
N PRO A 31 -27.58 44.62 -5.32
CA PRO A 31 -26.75 45.72 -5.84
C PRO A 31 -26.73 45.80 -7.37
N ALA A 32 -26.59 47.03 -7.89
CA ALA A 32 -26.69 47.31 -9.33
C ALA A 32 -25.45 46.93 -10.15
N VAL A 33 -24.28 46.78 -9.51
CA VAL A 33 -23.06 46.29 -10.13
C VAL A 33 -22.83 44.86 -9.63
N ALA A 34 -22.51 43.95 -10.54
CA ALA A 34 -22.11 42.58 -10.19
C ALA A 34 -20.88 42.61 -9.25
N PRO A 35 -20.90 41.87 -8.12
CA PRO A 35 -19.74 41.78 -7.25
C PRO A 35 -18.48 41.36 -8.01
N GLU A 36 -17.35 42.00 -7.69
CA GLU A 36 -16.06 41.61 -8.23
C GLU A 36 -15.67 40.21 -7.70
N LEU A 37 -15.04 39.39 -8.54
CA LEU A 37 -14.62 38.05 -8.16
C LEU A 37 -13.59 38.14 -7.03
N GLU A 38 -13.75 37.30 -6.00
CA GLU A 38 -12.81 37.26 -4.87
C GLU A 38 -11.39 36.96 -5.36
N VAL A 39 -10.53 37.98 -5.32
CA VAL A 39 -9.10 37.84 -5.61
C VAL A 39 -8.54 36.76 -4.69
N CYS A 40 -7.78 35.82 -5.23
CA CYS A 40 -7.34 34.63 -4.49
C CYS A 40 -6.44 35.00 -3.30
N ASN A 41 -7.02 35.08 -2.11
CA ASN A 41 -6.37 35.47 -0.86
C ASN A 41 -5.32 34.46 -0.34
N LYS A 42 -5.06 33.36 -1.08
CA LYS A 42 -4.01 32.39 -0.76
C LYS A 42 -2.64 32.97 -1.09
N SER A 43 -1.63 32.68 -0.26
CA SER A 43 -0.25 33.07 -0.59
C SER A 43 0.19 32.42 -1.91
N LEU A 44 1.08 33.09 -2.65
CA LEU A 44 1.71 32.49 -3.83
C LEU A 44 2.39 31.15 -3.48
N PHE A 45 2.91 31.00 -2.26
CA PHE A 45 3.42 29.72 -1.75
C PHE A 45 2.34 28.62 -1.74
N ASP A 46 1.16 28.91 -1.20
CA ASP A 46 0.06 27.95 -1.10
C ASP A 46 -0.45 27.58 -2.50
N GLN A 47 -0.59 28.56 -3.40
CA GLN A 47 -0.99 28.34 -4.79
C GLN A 47 0.04 27.47 -5.56
N LEU A 48 1.34 27.74 -5.40
CA LEU A 48 2.40 26.93 -6.03
C LEU A 48 2.48 25.53 -5.41
N LYS A 49 2.26 25.41 -4.09
CA LYS A 49 2.18 24.12 -3.40
C LYS A 49 0.98 23.31 -3.88
N GLU A 50 -0.22 23.86 -3.91
CA GLU A 50 -1.41 23.19 -4.44
C GLU A 50 -1.22 22.73 -5.89
N ASN A 51 -0.61 23.56 -6.74
CA ASN A 51 -0.28 23.19 -8.12
C ASN A 51 0.77 22.07 -8.23
N LYS A 52 1.72 22.00 -7.29
CA LYS A 52 2.72 20.91 -7.21
C LYS A 52 2.08 19.63 -6.69
N ASP A 53 1.38 19.70 -5.57
CA ASP A 53 0.79 18.57 -4.87
C ASP A 53 -0.32 17.94 -5.73
N LYS A 54 -1.10 18.75 -6.48
CA LYS A 54 -2.04 18.26 -7.49
C LYS A 54 -1.35 17.48 -8.62
N LYS A 55 -0.28 18.03 -9.22
CA LYS A 55 0.48 17.31 -10.26
C LYS A 55 1.12 16.03 -9.72
N GLN A 56 1.57 16.05 -8.47
CA GLN A 56 2.11 14.87 -7.80
C GLN A 56 1.02 13.80 -7.61
N ALA A 57 -0.19 14.19 -7.17
CA ALA A 57 -1.34 13.29 -7.06
C ALA A 57 -1.76 12.71 -8.42
N GLU A 58 -1.88 13.53 -9.47
CA GLU A 58 -2.17 13.06 -10.85
C GLU A 58 -1.13 12.03 -11.34
N ILE A 59 0.16 12.28 -11.05
CA ILE A 59 1.27 11.38 -11.39
C ILE A 59 1.22 10.09 -10.57
N ASP A 60 0.93 10.16 -9.28
CA ASP A 60 0.96 9.01 -8.38
C ASP A 60 -0.33 8.17 -8.47
N GLU A 61 -1.47 8.75 -8.83
CA GLU A 61 -2.65 8.03 -9.30
C GLU A 61 -2.33 7.24 -10.58
N ALA A 62 -1.76 7.90 -11.60
CA ALA A 62 -1.40 7.23 -12.85
C ALA A 62 -0.39 6.08 -12.65
N LYS A 63 0.59 6.27 -11.77
CA LYS A 63 1.51 5.18 -11.35
C LYS A 63 0.80 4.10 -10.53
N SER A 64 -0.08 4.48 -9.60
CA SER A 64 -0.79 3.54 -8.73
C SER A 64 -1.71 2.62 -9.54
N PHE A 65 -2.51 3.17 -10.45
CA PHE A 65 -3.32 2.39 -11.39
C PHE A 65 -2.45 1.51 -12.29
N LYS A 66 -1.33 2.03 -12.81
CA LYS A 66 -0.37 1.23 -13.60
C LYS A 66 0.22 0.07 -12.78
N ASN A 67 0.55 0.28 -11.51
CA ASN A 67 1.16 -0.72 -10.64
C ASN A 67 0.13 -1.76 -10.15
N MET A 68 -1.10 -1.34 -9.84
CA MET A 68 -2.19 -2.21 -9.39
C MET A 68 -2.73 -3.10 -10.53
N ILE A 69 -2.60 -2.66 -11.78
CA ILE A 69 -2.93 -3.43 -12.99
C ILE A 69 -1.64 -3.91 -13.70
N ARG A 70 -0.48 -3.89 -13.01
CA ARG A 70 0.74 -4.52 -13.52
C ARG A 70 0.60 -6.03 -13.36
N GLY A 71 0.57 -6.74 -14.48
CA GLY A 71 0.71 -8.21 -14.46
C GLY A 71 2.06 -8.63 -13.89
N VAL A 72 2.14 -9.89 -13.48
CA VAL A 72 3.43 -10.56 -13.23
C VAL A 72 4.20 -10.57 -14.56
N ASP A 73 5.43 -10.05 -14.57
CA ASP A 73 6.30 -10.11 -15.74
C ASP A 73 7.02 -11.46 -15.87
N GLU A 74 7.74 -11.68 -16.97
CA GLU A 74 8.35 -12.99 -17.28
C GLU A 74 9.39 -13.39 -16.22
N ASP A 75 10.21 -12.44 -15.75
CA ASP A 75 11.20 -12.65 -14.69
C ASP A 75 10.55 -12.94 -13.33
N GLU A 76 9.49 -12.22 -12.95
CA GLU A 76 8.72 -12.51 -11.73
C GLU A 76 7.98 -13.85 -11.80
N ALA A 77 7.49 -14.25 -12.98
CA ALA A 77 6.83 -15.54 -13.18
C ALA A 77 7.81 -16.70 -12.99
N ASP A 78 9.01 -16.60 -13.56
CA ASP A 78 10.09 -17.58 -13.37
C ASP A 78 10.60 -17.60 -11.93
N PHE A 79 10.68 -16.44 -11.25
CA PHE A 79 10.99 -16.38 -9.82
C PHE A 79 9.93 -17.09 -8.97
N LEU A 80 8.63 -16.87 -9.24
CA LEU A 80 7.54 -17.56 -8.54
C LEU A 80 7.52 -19.07 -8.83
N ALA A 81 7.85 -19.48 -10.05
CA ALA A 81 8.05 -20.89 -10.41
C ALA A 81 9.23 -21.50 -9.64
N MET A 82 10.36 -20.80 -9.55
CA MET A 82 11.53 -21.24 -8.78
C MET A 82 11.24 -21.35 -7.28
N VAL A 83 10.54 -20.37 -6.70
CA VAL A 83 10.15 -20.36 -5.28
C VAL A 83 9.15 -21.47 -4.96
N SER A 84 8.16 -21.71 -5.82
CA SER A 84 7.19 -22.81 -5.62
C SER A 84 7.86 -24.18 -5.74
N LYS A 85 8.74 -24.39 -6.73
CA LYS A 85 9.57 -25.59 -6.85
C LYS A 85 10.43 -25.81 -5.61
N LYS A 86 11.13 -24.79 -5.12
CA LYS A 86 11.99 -24.88 -3.92
C LYS A 86 11.21 -25.25 -2.66
N LYS A 87 10.00 -24.68 -2.47
CA LYS A 87 9.10 -25.04 -1.37
C LYS A 87 8.64 -26.51 -1.46
N LEU A 88 8.28 -26.98 -2.65
CA LEU A 88 7.88 -28.37 -2.89
C LEU A 88 9.03 -29.36 -2.66
N GLU A 89 10.26 -29.01 -3.07
CA GLU A 89 11.45 -29.82 -2.83
C GLU A 89 11.79 -29.93 -1.33
N GLU A 90 11.62 -28.84 -0.57
CA GLU A 90 11.84 -28.83 0.89
C GLU A 90 10.73 -29.57 1.66
N GLU A 91 9.46 -29.41 1.28
CA GLU A 91 8.36 -30.22 1.85
C GLU A 91 8.59 -31.72 1.58
N ARG A 92 8.97 -32.07 0.34
CA ARG A 92 9.32 -33.44 -0.04
C ARG A 92 10.48 -33.98 0.79
N ARG A 93 11.56 -33.21 0.97
CA ARG A 93 12.71 -33.60 1.81
C ARG A 93 12.27 -33.87 3.26
N ARG A 94 11.57 -32.91 3.88
CA ARG A 94 11.03 -33.04 5.24
C ARG A 94 10.14 -34.28 5.41
N LYS A 95 9.32 -34.58 4.41
CA LYS A 95 8.41 -35.74 4.41
C LYS A 95 9.14 -37.07 4.20
N GLN A 96 10.31 -37.06 3.55
CA GLN A 96 11.20 -38.23 3.47
C GLN A 96 11.92 -38.45 4.80
N GLU A 97 12.53 -37.39 5.37
CA GLU A 97 13.16 -37.39 6.70
C GLU A 97 12.18 -37.89 7.79
N GLU A 98 10.95 -37.36 7.83
CA GLU A 98 9.89 -37.81 8.76
C GLU A 98 9.53 -39.28 8.57
N LYS A 99 9.40 -39.75 7.31
CA LYS A 99 9.09 -41.15 7.01
C LYS A 99 10.22 -42.10 7.43
N GLU A 100 11.47 -41.69 7.27
CA GLU A 100 12.65 -42.48 7.66
C GLU A 100 12.81 -42.54 9.18
N MET A 101 12.53 -41.44 9.89
CA MET A 101 12.44 -41.41 11.36
C MET A 101 11.29 -42.30 11.89
N LEU A 102 10.12 -42.28 11.23
CA LEU A 102 9.00 -43.15 11.59
C LEU A 102 9.30 -44.63 11.30
N ALA A 103 9.97 -44.94 10.18
CA ALA A 103 10.34 -46.31 9.82
C ALA A 103 11.42 -46.90 10.75
N THR A 104 12.43 -46.10 11.12
CA THR A 104 13.45 -46.53 12.10
C THR A 104 12.85 -46.70 13.50
N LEU A 105 11.89 -45.85 13.90
CA LEU A 105 11.12 -46.04 15.13
C LEU A 105 10.26 -47.32 15.07
N SER A 106 9.52 -47.57 13.98
CA SER A 106 8.70 -48.79 13.87
C SER A 106 9.54 -50.07 13.84
N ASN A 107 10.73 -50.04 13.23
CA ASN A 107 11.63 -51.19 13.15
C ASN A 107 12.40 -51.45 14.46
N THR A 108 12.52 -50.45 15.34
CA THR A 108 13.09 -50.62 16.70
C THR A 108 12.01 -50.94 17.74
N VAL A 109 10.74 -50.62 17.47
CA VAL A 109 9.59 -50.86 18.36
C VAL A 109 8.74 -52.04 17.88
N ILE A 110 9.36 -53.24 17.81
CA ILE A 110 8.69 -54.57 17.82
C ILE A 110 9.72 -55.64 18.22
N PRO A 111 9.44 -56.53 19.19
CA PRO A 111 8.47 -56.42 20.29
C PRO A 111 9.12 -56.69 21.66
N ALA A 112 9.31 -55.65 22.48
CA ALA A 112 9.62 -55.81 23.91
C ALA A 112 8.34 -56.16 24.72
N SER A 113 7.59 -57.16 24.27
CA SER A 113 6.30 -57.54 24.86
C SER A 113 5.98 -59.03 24.65
N GLU A 114 6.68 -59.90 25.38
CA GLU A 114 6.01 -61.11 25.87
C GLU A 114 4.85 -60.70 26.78
N PRO A 115 3.61 -61.17 26.57
CA PRO A 115 2.46 -60.78 27.39
C PRO A 115 2.44 -61.53 28.74
N THR A 116 3.43 -61.26 29.59
CA THR A 116 3.48 -61.79 30.96
C THR A 116 2.39 -61.12 31.82
N LEU A 117 1.24 -61.81 31.94
CA LEU A 117 0.02 -61.34 32.61
C LEU A 117 0.12 -61.31 34.14
N LEU A 118 1.09 -60.59 34.70
CA LEU A 118 1.19 -60.33 36.14
C LEU A 118 0.23 -59.21 36.56
N ARG A 119 -1.06 -59.57 36.65
CA ARG A 119 -2.15 -58.76 37.23
C ARG A 119 -1.99 -58.67 38.75
N PRO A 120 -1.71 -57.48 39.34
CA PRO A 120 -1.85 -57.27 40.78
C PRO A 120 -3.36 -57.18 41.14
N PRO A 121 -3.79 -57.69 42.31
CA PRO A 121 -5.17 -57.57 42.73
C PRO A 121 -5.46 -56.22 43.43
N VAL A 122 -6.50 -55.52 42.93
CA VAL A 122 -7.30 -54.46 43.59
C VAL A 122 -6.55 -53.16 44.02
N PRO A 123 -7.24 -52.02 44.30
CA PRO A 123 -8.68 -51.78 44.32
C PRO A 123 -9.20 -50.71 43.33
N SER A 124 -10.53 -50.55 43.31
CA SER A 124 -11.21 -49.50 42.55
C SER A 124 -10.80 -48.11 43.03
N THR A 125 -10.25 -47.29 42.13
CA THR A 125 -10.17 -45.84 42.27
C THR A 125 -10.79 -45.17 41.04
N LYS A 126 -11.33 -43.96 41.24
CA LYS A 126 -12.10 -43.23 40.22
C LYS A 126 -11.18 -42.74 39.09
N PRO A 127 -11.66 -42.62 37.84
CA PRO A 127 -10.84 -42.10 36.74
C PRO A 127 -10.34 -40.70 37.08
N VAL A 128 -9.02 -40.53 37.13
CA VAL A 128 -8.39 -39.22 37.35
C VAL A 128 -8.52 -38.43 36.06
N GLU A 129 -9.39 -37.42 36.06
CA GLU A 129 -9.57 -36.54 34.91
C GLU A 129 -8.25 -35.81 34.58
N ASN A 130 -7.60 -36.18 33.48
CA ASN A 130 -6.48 -35.39 32.98
C ASN A 130 -7.00 -33.98 32.61
N LYS A 131 -6.42 -32.95 33.24
CA LYS A 131 -6.74 -31.53 33.01
C LYS A 131 -6.65 -31.16 31.52
N GLN A 132 -5.72 -31.77 30.78
CA GLN A 132 -5.58 -31.58 29.32
C GLN A 132 -6.78 -32.17 28.56
N ALA A 133 -7.21 -33.39 28.90
CA ALA A 133 -8.35 -34.04 28.25
C ALA A 133 -9.65 -33.22 28.40
N ARG A 134 -9.86 -32.59 29.57
CA ARG A 134 -11.02 -31.70 29.81
C ARG A 134 -11.07 -30.49 28.87
N LEU A 135 -9.92 -30.02 28.36
CA LEU A 135 -9.88 -28.93 27.37
C LEU A 135 -10.29 -29.41 25.97
N LEU A 136 -9.94 -30.65 25.58
CA LEU A 136 -10.30 -31.20 24.27
C LEU A 136 -11.79 -31.54 24.15
N VAL A 137 -12.46 -31.91 25.25
CA VAL A 137 -13.91 -32.25 25.26
C VAL A 137 -14.79 -31.11 24.71
N GLY A 138 -14.42 -29.85 24.94
CA GLY A 138 -15.14 -28.69 24.39
C GLY A 138 -14.71 -28.27 22.99
N ALA A 139 -13.56 -28.73 22.49
CA ALA A 139 -12.97 -28.24 21.24
C ALA A 139 -13.56 -28.89 19.97
N VAL A 140 -13.99 -30.16 20.05
CA VAL A 140 -14.43 -30.94 18.88
C VAL A 140 -15.91 -30.72 18.56
N LYS A 141 -16.26 -29.55 18.01
CA LYS A 141 -17.61 -29.28 17.49
C LYS A 141 -17.87 -30.05 16.19
N ARG A 142 -18.36 -31.29 16.29
CA ARG A 142 -18.83 -32.09 15.15
C ARG A 142 -20.04 -31.40 14.49
N LYS A 143 -19.85 -30.75 13.34
CA LYS A 143 -20.94 -30.15 12.55
C LYS A 143 -21.63 -31.22 11.70
N THR A 144 -22.60 -31.91 12.30
CA THR A 144 -23.56 -32.78 11.60
C THR A 144 -24.91 -32.09 11.55
N GLY A 145 -25.36 -31.70 10.36
CA GLY A 145 -26.62 -30.99 10.15
C GLY A 145 -26.46 -29.77 9.24
N THR A 146 -27.18 -29.82 8.12
CA THR A 146 -27.47 -28.68 7.24
C THR A 146 -28.37 -27.69 7.97
N ASP A 147 -28.03 -26.41 7.94
CA ASP A 147 -28.99 -25.33 7.62
C ASP A 147 -28.25 -24.03 7.26
N GLU A 148 -28.97 -23.10 6.64
CA GLU A 148 -28.60 -21.71 6.39
C GLU A 148 -28.58 -20.90 7.70
N GLY A 149 -27.84 -19.78 7.74
CA GLY A 149 -27.82 -18.94 8.95
C GLY A 149 -26.73 -17.88 9.01
N THR A 150 -27.05 -16.67 8.54
CA THR A 150 -26.20 -15.48 8.63
C THR A 150 -26.03 -15.00 10.08
N ALA A 151 -24.78 -14.80 10.54
CA ALA A 151 -24.50 -14.10 11.80
C ALA A 151 -23.10 -13.47 11.83
N SER A 152 -22.94 -12.31 11.19
CA SER A 152 -21.73 -11.49 11.33
C SER A 152 -21.62 -10.91 12.75
N LYS A 153 -20.45 -11.03 13.40
CA LYS A 153 -20.11 -10.17 14.55
C LYS A 153 -18.65 -9.73 14.51
N VAL A 154 -18.46 -8.44 14.24
CA VAL A 154 -17.15 -7.78 14.14
C VAL A 154 -16.47 -7.72 15.51
N THR A 155 -15.19 -8.07 15.56
CA THR A 155 -14.29 -7.76 16.68
C THR A 155 -13.57 -6.44 16.42
N LYS A 156 -13.94 -5.37 17.14
CA LYS A 156 -13.13 -4.15 17.21
C LYS A 156 -12.42 -4.09 18.56
N LYS A 157 -11.09 -3.97 18.55
CA LYS A 157 -10.32 -3.42 19.67
C LYS A 157 -9.07 -2.74 19.11
N GLU A 158 -9.01 -1.42 19.18
CA GLU A 158 -7.77 -0.67 18.99
C GLU A 158 -6.88 -0.83 20.23
N GLN A 159 -5.56 -0.86 20.02
CA GLN A 159 -4.58 -0.47 21.04
C GLN A 159 -3.30 -0.03 20.33
N GLU A 160 -2.89 1.22 20.59
CA GLU A 160 -1.64 1.79 20.09
C GLU A 160 -0.49 1.45 21.05
N THR A 161 0.71 1.21 20.50
CA THR A 161 1.98 1.33 21.22
C THR A 161 3.07 1.81 20.27
N SER A 162 3.85 2.80 20.69
CA SER A 162 4.87 3.50 19.89
C SER A 162 6.31 3.02 20.16
N ALA A 163 7.23 3.45 19.26
CA ALA A 163 8.67 3.71 19.48
C ALA A 163 9.72 2.63 19.15
N SER A 164 10.39 2.85 18.00
CA SER A 164 11.85 3.13 17.84
C SER A 164 12.92 2.03 17.96
N GLY A 165 13.98 2.17 17.13
CA GLY A 165 15.22 1.37 17.05
C GLY A 165 15.28 0.53 15.76
N GLU A 166 16.04 0.85 14.69
CA GLU A 166 17.51 1.05 14.54
C GLU A 166 18.30 -0.28 14.58
N SER A 167 19.16 -0.66 13.62
CA SER A 167 19.66 0.00 12.38
C SER A 167 19.53 -0.96 11.15
N THR A 168 20.33 -1.07 10.06
CA THR A 168 21.69 -0.59 9.70
C THR A 168 21.88 -0.51 8.15
N ASN A 169 23.08 -0.10 7.73
CA ASN A 169 23.73 0.00 6.41
C ASN A 169 23.63 -1.22 5.43
N GLU A 170 23.67 -0.97 4.11
CA GLU A 170 24.66 -1.51 3.14
C GLU A 170 24.51 -0.91 1.71
N GLU A 171 25.50 -1.13 0.83
CA GLU A 171 25.78 -0.26 -0.35
C GLU A 171 25.03 -0.49 -1.70
N SER A 172 24.86 0.63 -2.43
CA SER A 172 25.03 0.89 -3.88
C SER A 172 24.79 -0.19 -4.96
N PRO A 173 24.24 0.24 -6.12
CA PRO A 173 25.12 0.29 -7.29
C PRO A 173 25.14 1.62 -8.07
N VAL A 174 26.27 1.88 -8.71
CA VAL A 174 26.64 3.12 -9.43
C VAL A 174 25.67 3.48 -10.57
N GLN A 175 25.18 4.73 -10.57
CA GLN A 175 24.64 5.39 -11.76
C GLN A 175 25.56 6.53 -12.22
N LYS A 176 25.69 6.70 -13.54
CA LYS A 176 26.63 7.66 -14.15
C LYS A 176 26.02 9.07 -14.16
N PRO A 177 26.79 10.14 -13.83
CA PRO A 177 26.28 11.51 -13.93
C PRO A 177 26.11 11.91 -15.40
N VAL A 178 24.86 12.09 -15.84
CA VAL A 178 24.54 12.75 -17.11
C VAL A 178 24.75 14.24 -16.96
N SER A 179 25.86 14.76 -17.51
CA SER A 179 26.17 16.19 -17.49
C SER A 179 25.28 16.95 -18.48
N SER A 180 24.10 17.36 -18.02
CA SER A 180 23.24 18.31 -18.74
C SER A 180 23.71 19.74 -18.47
N LEU A 181 24.83 20.12 -19.08
CA LEU A 181 25.36 21.49 -18.98
C LEU A 181 24.42 22.44 -19.73
N VAL A 182 23.59 23.19 -19.00
CA VAL A 182 22.81 24.30 -19.58
C VAL A 182 23.79 25.42 -19.88
N ALA A 183 24.16 25.57 -21.15
CA ALA A 183 24.94 26.69 -21.62
C ALA A 183 24.11 27.97 -21.47
N TYR A 184 24.45 28.80 -20.49
CA TYR A 184 23.98 30.17 -20.45
C TYR A 184 24.56 30.92 -21.64
N GLY A 185 23.73 31.77 -22.27
CA GLY A 185 24.09 32.47 -23.50
C GLY A 185 25.27 33.41 -23.29
N ASP A 186 26.18 33.40 -24.26
CA ASP A 186 27.28 34.35 -24.38
C ASP A 186 26.71 35.75 -24.65
N TYR A 187 26.70 36.61 -23.61
CA TYR A 187 26.39 38.02 -23.77
C TYR A 187 27.63 38.72 -24.31
N SER A 188 27.79 38.69 -25.63
CA SER A 188 28.77 39.53 -26.33
C SER A 188 28.36 40.99 -26.13
N ASP A 189 29.06 41.67 -25.23
CA ASP A 189 28.91 43.10 -25.01
C ASP A 189 29.28 43.83 -26.31
N SER A 190 28.39 44.69 -26.79
CA SER A 190 28.51 45.35 -28.09
C SER A 190 28.49 46.85 -27.87
N GLU A 191 29.63 47.38 -27.43
CA GLU A 191 29.90 48.81 -27.32
C GLU A 191 29.81 49.44 -28.72
N ASP A 192 28.68 50.08 -29.03
CA ASP A 192 28.43 50.80 -30.28
C ASP A 192 28.83 52.26 -30.11
N ASP A 193 30.08 52.58 -30.49
CA ASP A 193 30.67 53.93 -30.40
C ASP A 193 29.99 54.90 -31.40
N GLY A 194 28.87 55.50 -30.98
CA GLY A 194 28.15 56.55 -31.70
C GLY A 194 28.88 57.89 -31.72
N GLU A 195 29.93 58.01 -32.53
CA GLU A 195 30.82 59.18 -32.57
C GLU A 195 30.18 60.46 -33.19
N SER A 196 30.62 61.60 -32.67
CA SER A 196 30.20 62.99 -32.91
C SER A 196 29.90 63.43 -34.35
N ASN A 197 28.85 64.27 -34.51
CA ASN A 197 28.96 65.62 -35.12
C ASN A 197 27.77 66.53 -34.74
#